data_AF-A0A8H6IM77-F1
#
_entry.id   AF-A0A8H6IM77-F1
#
_cell.length_a   1.000
_cell.length_b   1.000
_cell.length_c   1.000
_cell.angle_alpha   90.00
_cell.angle_beta   90.00
_cell.angle_gamma   90.00
#
_symmetry.space_group_name_H-M   'P 1'
#
loop_
_entity.id
_entity.type
_entity.pdbx_description
1 polymer ?
#
loop_
_entity_poly.entity_id
_entity_poly.type
_entity_poly.pdbx_seq_one_letter_code
_entity_poly.pdbx_strand_id
1 'polypeptide(L)'
;MLHSFPNVRIGLMVGIGGAAPSQKHDIRLGDIVVSKSGAGDGGVFQYDFGKTILNCSFQATGFLDQLLALLRTAFATLRATYEMKGHQLFEDADKNLEKIRRRSKYK
;
A
#
# COMPACT_ATOMS: atom_id res chain seq x y z
N MET A 1 10.33 5.48 17.29
CA MET A 1 11.07 5.23 16.04
C MET A 1 11.76 6.51 15.55
N LEU A 2 11.03 7.56 15.16
CA LEU A 2 11.63 8.80 14.64
C LEU A 2 12.59 9.50 15.62
N HIS A 3 12.30 9.45 16.93
CA HIS A 3 13.19 9.98 17.96
C HIS A 3 14.49 9.18 18.12
N SER A 4 14.42 7.85 18.01
CA SER A 4 15.57 6.95 18.24
C SER A 4 16.42 6.74 16.97
N PHE A 5 15.86 7.01 15.79
CA PHE A 5 16.50 6.77 14.50
C PHE A 5 16.37 8.02 13.62
N PRO A 6 17.18 9.07 13.87
CA PRO A 6 17.03 10.37 13.19
C PRO A 6 17.34 10.30 11.68
N ASN A 7 18.04 9.26 11.22
CA ASN A 7 18.38 9.06 9.82
C ASN A 7 17.30 8.31 9.02
N VAL A 8 16.21 7.86 9.66
CA VAL A 8 15.09 7.21 8.95
C VAL A 8 14.23 8.29 8.30
N ARG A 9 14.25 8.32 6.96
CA ARG A 9 13.52 9.33 6.16
C ARG A 9 12.20 8.84 5.59
N ILE A 10 12.01 7.53 5.54
CA ILE A 10 10.85 6.87 4.93
C ILE A 10 10.46 5.69 5.82
N GLY A 11 9.16 5.60 6.15
CA GLY A 11 8.56 4.43 6.77
C GLY A 11 7.55 3.80 5.82
N LEU A 12 7.54 2.47 5.75
CA LEU A 12 6.54 1.70 5.03
C LEU A 12 5.72 0.89 6.02
N MET A 13 4.39 1.02 5.96
CA MET A 13 3.48 0.17 6.70
C MET A 13 3.07 -1.00 5.80
N VAL A 14 3.30 -2.23 6.26
CA VAL A 14 2.98 -3.46 5.54
C VAL A 14 2.15 -4.35 6.46
N GLY A 15 1.06 -4.90 5.94
CA GLY A 15 0.19 -5.79 6.68
C GLY A 15 -0.80 -6.49 5.77
N ILE A 16 -1.53 -7.43 6.36
CA ILE A 16 -2.69 -8.07 5.73
C ILE A 16 -3.94 -7.28 6.12
N GLY A 17 -4.90 -7.19 5.20
CA GLY A 17 -6.16 -6.50 5.43
C GLY A 17 -7.30 -7.17 4.68
N GLY A 18 -8.53 -6.91 5.12
CA GLY A 18 -9.73 -7.25 4.35
C GLY A 18 -9.95 -6.27 3.20
N ALA A 19 -10.67 -6.70 2.17
CA ALA A 19 -11.08 -5.86 1.06
C ALA A 19 -12.61 -5.80 0.95
N ALA A 20 -13.12 -4.71 0.38
CA ALA A 20 -14.53 -4.52 0.06
C ALA A 20 -14.71 -4.50 -1.49
N PRO A 21 -14.77 -5.67 -2.15
CA PRO A 21 -14.93 -5.74 -3.60
C PRO A 21 -16.30 -5.21 -4.03
N SER A 22 -16.38 -4.68 -5.26
CA SER A 22 -17.61 -4.17 -5.86
C SER A 22 -17.61 -4.46 -7.37
N GLN A 23 -18.76 -4.31 -8.04
CA GLN A 23 -18.81 -4.46 -9.51
C GLN A 23 -17.85 -3.51 -10.24
N LYS A 24 -17.50 -2.37 -9.64
CA LYS A 24 -16.55 -1.38 -10.20
C LYS A 24 -15.10 -1.66 -9.78
N HIS A 25 -14.88 -2.46 -8.75
CA HIS A 25 -13.57 -2.73 -8.17
C HIS A 25 -13.42 -4.24 -7.92
N ASP A 26 -12.82 -4.93 -8.90
CA ASP A 26 -12.45 -6.33 -8.78
C ASP A 26 -11.22 -6.44 -7.87
N ILE A 27 -11.46 -6.76 -6.60
CA ILE A 27 -10.41 -6.97 -5.59
C ILE A 27 -10.50 -8.42 -5.12
N ARG A 28 -9.39 -9.15 -5.23
CA ARG A 28 -9.31 -10.59 -4.98
C ARG A 28 -8.33 -10.92 -3.87
N LEU A 29 -8.51 -12.09 -3.27
CA LEU A 29 -7.56 -12.61 -2.29
C LEU A 29 -6.19 -12.79 -2.95
N GLY A 30 -5.15 -12.25 -2.32
CA GLY A 30 -3.79 -12.27 -2.85
C GLY A 30 -3.39 -10.99 -3.59
N ASP A 31 -4.34 -10.08 -3.87
CA ASP A 31 -4.00 -8.78 -4.44
C ASP A 31 -3.18 -7.95 -3.46
N ILE A 32 -2.15 -7.28 -3.99
CA ILE A 32 -1.33 -6.32 -3.25
C ILE A 32 -1.89 -4.93 -3.51
N VAL A 33 -2.38 -4.28 -2.46
CA VAL A 33 -2.90 -2.92 -2.54
C VAL A 33 -1.84 -1.93 -2.08
N VAL A 34 -1.59 -0.90 -2.88
CA VAL A 34 -0.69 0.20 -2.54
C VAL A 34 -1.50 1.49 -2.46
N SER A 35 -1.35 2.24 -1.36
CA SER A 35 -2.07 3.49 -1.14
C SER A 35 -1.78 4.49 -2.26
N LYS A 36 -2.82 4.98 -2.93
CA LYS A 36 -2.73 6.03 -3.94
C LYS A 36 -3.14 7.36 -3.31
N SER A 37 -2.24 8.34 -3.26
CA SER A 37 -2.62 9.71 -2.93
C SER A 37 -3.25 10.40 -4.16
N GLY A 38 -4.41 11.04 -4.00
CA GLY A 38 -5.09 11.75 -5.08
C GLY A 38 -5.90 12.93 -4.56
N ALA A 39 -5.98 14.01 -5.34
CA ALA A 39 -6.84 15.19 -5.10
C ALA A 39 -6.73 15.88 -3.73
N GLY A 40 -5.56 15.84 -3.08
CA GLY A 40 -5.33 16.49 -1.79
C GLY A 40 -5.51 15.57 -0.58
N ASP A 41 -6.07 14.37 -0.78
CA ASP A 41 -6.28 13.39 0.28
C ASP A 41 -5.12 12.39 0.38
N GLY A 42 -4.85 11.97 1.63
CA GLY A 42 -3.93 10.88 1.94
C GLY A 42 -4.47 9.54 1.47
N GLY A 43 -3.58 8.62 1.07
CA GLY A 43 -3.97 7.29 0.59
C GLY A 43 -4.47 6.33 1.68
N VAL A 44 -4.53 6.80 2.94
CA VAL A 44 -5.06 6.11 4.10
C VAL A 44 -5.87 7.12 4.91
N PHE A 45 -7.07 6.74 5.30
CA PHE A 45 -7.93 7.53 6.18
C PHE A 45 -8.34 6.67 7.38
N GLN A 46 -8.54 7.32 8.53
CA GLN A 46 -8.96 6.63 9.74
C GLN A 46 -10.49 6.50 9.75
N TYR A 47 -10.98 5.26 9.72
CA TYR A 47 -12.42 4.98 9.71
C TYR A 47 -13.09 5.25 11.07
N ASP A 48 -12.40 4.99 12.17
CA ASP A 48 -12.95 5.06 13.54
C ASP A 48 -13.12 6.49 14.10
N PHE A 49 -12.94 7.50 13.28
CA PHE A 49 -13.07 8.90 13.69
C PHE A 49 -14.34 9.57 13.13
N GLY A 50 -15.39 8.78 12.92
CA GLY A 50 -16.73 9.31 12.67
C GLY A 50 -17.31 9.90 13.94
N LYS A 51 -17.33 11.24 14.07
CA LYS A 51 -18.44 11.85 14.80
C LYS A 51 -19.70 11.48 14.02
N THR A 52 -20.52 10.59 14.56
CA THR A 52 -21.89 10.42 14.06
C THR A 52 -22.63 11.72 14.32
N ILE A 53 -22.54 12.67 13.40
CA ILE A 53 -23.41 13.82 13.38
C ILE A 53 -24.76 13.25 12.93
N LEU A 54 -25.74 13.27 13.83
CA LEU A 54 -27.12 12.88 13.55
C LEU A 54 -27.53 13.47 12.19
N ASN A 55 -27.86 12.62 11.21
CA ASN A 55 -28.25 12.98 9.83
C ASN A 55 -27.18 13.51 8.85
N CYS A 56 -25.89 13.19 8.98
CA CYS A 56 -24.89 13.52 7.93
C CYS A 56 -24.05 12.32 7.45
N SER A 57 -23.62 12.38 6.19
CA SER A 57 -22.69 11.44 5.54
C SER A 57 -21.34 11.39 6.27
N PHE A 58 -20.66 10.24 6.23
CA PHE A 58 -19.32 10.05 6.81
C PHE A 58 -18.36 11.17 6.41
N GLN A 59 -17.70 11.77 7.40
CA GLN A 59 -16.66 12.79 7.21
C GLN A 59 -15.34 12.23 7.74
N ALA A 60 -14.37 12.00 6.84
CA ALA A 60 -13.02 11.63 7.25
C ALA A 60 -12.39 12.83 7.97
N THR A 61 -12.01 12.68 9.24
CA THR A 61 -11.41 13.77 10.03
C THR A 61 -9.88 13.77 10.02
N GLY A 62 -9.26 12.86 9.27
CA GLY A 62 -7.80 12.76 9.19
C GLY A 62 -7.34 11.87 8.03
N PHE A 63 -6.31 12.33 7.34
CA PHE A 63 -5.63 11.62 6.27
C PHE A 63 -4.14 11.52 6.58
N LEU A 64 -3.50 10.43 6.14
CA LEU A 64 -2.05 10.34 6.24
C LEU A 64 -1.40 11.38 5.32
N ASP A 65 -0.34 12.00 5.82
CA ASP A 65 0.38 13.09 5.17
C ASP A 65 0.73 12.80 3.70
N GLN A 66 0.78 13.86 2.90
CA GLN A 66 0.95 13.74 1.47
C GLN A 66 2.30 13.06 1.14
N LEU A 67 2.25 11.95 0.39
CA LEU A 67 3.45 11.19 0.01
C LEU A 67 4.55 12.11 -0.56
N LEU A 68 5.78 12.01 -0.05
CA LEU A 68 6.93 12.81 -0.50
C LEU A 68 7.11 12.73 -2.03
N ALA A 69 7.55 13.81 -2.68
CA ALA A 69 7.69 13.89 -4.14
C ALA A 69 8.46 12.70 -4.76
N LEU A 70 9.54 12.23 -4.10
CA LEU A 70 10.29 11.06 -4.54
C LEU A 70 9.43 9.79 -4.62
N LEU A 71 8.59 9.57 -3.61
CA LEU A 71 7.69 8.42 -3.58
C LEU A 71 6.54 8.56 -4.58
N ARG A 72 6.09 9.79 -4.87
CA ARG A 72 5.10 10.05 -5.94
C ARG A 72 5.63 9.65 -7.30
N THR A 73 6.87 10.03 -7.62
CA THR A 73 7.52 9.65 -8.88
C THR A 73 7.68 8.14 -8.95
N ALA A 74 8.19 7.50 -7.89
CA ALA A 74 8.31 6.04 -7.83
C ALA A 74 6.95 5.34 -8.01
N PHE A 75 5.88 5.85 -7.39
CA PHE A 75 4.53 5.33 -7.55
C PHE A 75 4.01 5.49 -8.99
N ALA A 76 4.24 6.64 -9.61
CA ALA A 76 3.86 6.88 -11.01
C ALA A 76 4.59 5.92 -11.96
N THR A 77 5.89 5.69 -11.75
CA THR A 77 6.67 4.71 -12.51
C THR A 77 6.18 3.28 -12.29
N LEU A 78 5.88 2.91 -11.04
CA LEU A 78 5.33 1.60 -10.69
C LEU A 78 4.00 1.36 -11.42
N ARG A 79 3.09 2.34 -11.37
CA ARG A 79 1.81 2.29 -12.05
C ARG A 79 1.96 2.15 -13.57
N ALA A 80 2.79 2.99 -14.19
CA ALA A 80 3.03 2.90 -15.63
C ALA A 80 3.60 1.54 -16.04
N THR A 81 4.54 1.01 -15.25
CA THR A 81 5.13 -0.32 -15.49
C THR A 81 4.08 -1.42 -15.37
N TYR A 82 3.22 -1.36 -14.35
CA TYR A 82 2.13 -2.30 -14.16
C TYR A 82 1.11 -2.24 -15.32
N GLU A 83 0.71 -1.05 -15.75
CA GLU A 83 -0.22 -0.87 -16.88
C GLU A 83 0.39 -1.39 -18.20
N MET A 84 1.70 -1.26 -18.39
CA MET A 84 2.39 -1.73 -19.61
C MET A 84 2.67 -3.25 -19.62
N LYS A 85 3.07 -3.81 -18.47
CA LYS A 85 3.67 -5.16 -18.41
C LYS A 85 2.93 -6.13 -17.49
N GLY A 86 1.93 -5.65 -16.75
CA GLY A 86 1.33 -6.40 -15.64
C GLY A 86 2.30 -6.57 -14.47
N HIS A 87 2.02 -7.56 -13.62
CA HIS A 87 2.91 -7.97 -12.54
C HIS A 87 3.50 -9.36 -12.79
N GLN A 88 4.69 -9.61 -12.26
CA GLN A 88 5.33 -10.95 -12.22
C GLN A 88 5.45 -11.46 -10.78
N LEU A 89 4.56 -11.00 -9.88
CA LEU A 89 4.67 -11.25 -8.44
C LEU A 89 4.78 -12.72 -8.09
N PHE A 90 3.98 -13.58 -8.71
CA PHE A 90 4.03 -15.03 -8.47
C PHE A 90 5.35 -15.64 -8.94
N GLU A 91 5.78 -15.32 -10.16
CA GLU A 91 7.03 -15.82 -10.74
C GLU A 91 8.25 -15.36 -9.93
N ASP A 92 8.25 -14.10 -9.49
CA ASP A 92 9.32 -13.54 -8.65
C ASP A 92 9.28 -14.12 -7.23
N ALA A 93 8.11 -14.33 -6.65
CA ALA A 93 7.96 -14.98 -5.37
C ALA A 93 8.49 -16.42 -5.41
N ASP A 94 8.12 -17.19 -6.44
CA ASP A 94 8.56 -18.57 -6.64
C ASP A 94 10.08 -18.65 -6.85
N LYS A 95 10.65 -17.79 -7.71
CA LYS A 95 12.11 -17.71 -7.91
C LYS A 95 12.84 -17.40 -6.61
N ASN A 96 12.32 -16.48 -5.80
CA ASN A 96 12.93 -16.11 -4.53
C ASN A 96 12.79 -17.23 -3.48
N LEU A 97 11.65 -17.89 -3.40
CA LEU A 97 11.43 -19.06 -2.54
C LEU A 97 12.42 -20.18 -2.86
N GLU A 98 12.62 -20.48 -4.15
CA GLU A 98 13.60 -21.47 -4.60
C GLU A 98 15.03 -21.08 -4.22
N LYS A 99 15.38 -19.79 -4.32
CA LYS A 99 16.68 -19.29 -3.88
C LYS A 99 16.89 -19.45 -2.38
N ILE A 100 15.87 -19.20 -1.56
CA ILE A 100 15.92 -19.39 -0.10
C ILE A 100 16.08 -20.88 0.23
N ARG A 101 15.29 -21.75 -0.39
CA ARG A 101 15.39 -23.22 -0.21
C ARG A 101 16.79 -23.74 -0.53
N ARG A 102 17.40 -23.26 -1.63
CA ARG A 102 18.78 -23.61 -1.99
C ARG A 102 19.79 -23.17 -0.94
N ARG A 103 19.66 -21.95 -0.41
CA ARG A 103 20.55 -21.44 0.66
C ARG A 103 20.42 -22.22 1.96
N SER A 104 19.21 -22.68 2.28
CA SER A 104 18.96 -23.51 3.47
C SER A 104 19.58 -24.90 3.38
N LYS A 105 19.90 -25.42 2.18
CA LYS A 105 20.56 -26.72 2.00
C LYS A 105 22.07 -26.71 2.33
N TYR A 106 22.67 -25.53 2.48
CA TYR A 106 24.09 -25.35 2.81
C TYR A 106 24.30 -24.87 4.25
N LYS A 107 23.27 -24.95 5.09
CA LYS A 107 23.31 -24.78 6.54
C LYS A 107 23.00 -26.12 7.20
#